data_AF-A0A930YAI5-F1
#
_entry.id   AF-A0A930YAI5-F1
#
_cell.length_a   1.000
_cell.length_b   1.000
_cell.length_c   1.000
_cell.angle_alpha   90.00
_cell.angle_beta   90.00
_cell.angle_gamma   90.00
#
_symmetry.space_group_name_H-M   'P 1'
#
loop_
_entity.id
_entity.type
_entity.pdbx_description
1 polymer ?
#
loop_
_entity_poly.entity_id
_entity_poly.type
_entity_poly.pdbx_seq_one_letter_code
_entity_poly.pdbx_strand_id
1 'polypeptide(L)'
;MTSHRDATPLPLRLMAAATASYGAYALAQPAHLRRAIGSEDDVWDTVARVFGVRDLAVSTVTLAGPPGAARAAHGIRIALDLGDAAVLGSVLDGQARRKAVGVALAWGGLNALAWLASRR
;
A
#
# COMPACT_ATOMS: atom_id res chain seq x y z
N MET A 1 21.84 -21.23 17.92
CA MET A 1 22.34 -19.94 17.40
C MET A 1 21.57 -19.62 16.13
N THR A 2 20.42 -18.95 16.25
CA THR A 2 19.62 -18.50 15.10
C THR A 2 20.33 -17.29 14.49
N SER A 3 20.82 -17.45 13.28
CA SER A 3 21.51 -16.40 12.53
C SER A 3 20.56 -15.21 12.30
N HIS A 4 20.98 -14.00 12.69
CA HIS A 4 20.25 -12.75 12.43
C HIS A 4 20.05 -12.43 10.92
N ARG A 5 20.49 -13.30 10.00
CA ARG A 5 20.37 -13.14 8.54
C ARG A 5 19.00 -13.54 7.96
N ASP A 6 18.13 -14.16 8.75
CA ASP A 6 16.85 -14.72 8.26
C ASP A 6 15.62 -13.85 8.59
N ALA A 7 15.83 -12.62 9.10
CA ALA A 7 14.73 -11.70 9.40
C ALA A 7 14.42 -10.79 8.19
N THR A 8 13.14 -10.51 7.96
CA THR A 8 12.72 -9.50 6.98
C THR A 8 13.42 -8.15 7.31
N PRO A 9 14.08 -7.51 6.33
CA PRO A 9 14.79 -6.25 6.58
C PRO A 9 13.90 -5.17 7.18
N LEU A 10 14.45 -4.40 8.13
CA LEU A 10 13.72 -3.35 8.85
C LEU A 10 12.98 -2.37 7.93
N PRO A 11 13.56 -1.87 6.81
CA PRO A 11 12.85 -0.97 5.91
C PRO A 11 11.55 -1.55 5.36
N LEU A 12 11.55 -2.85 4.99
CA LEU A 12 10.35 -3.53 4.50
C LEU A 12 9.31 -3.68 5.60
N ARG A 13 9.75 -4.04 6.82
CA ARG A 13 8.85 -4.18 7.98
C ARG A 13 8.20 -2.85 8.35
N LEU A 14 8.94 -1.74 8.33
CA LEU A 14 8.40 -0.41 8.61
C LEU A 14 7.34 -0.01 7.58
N MET A 15 7.63 -0.20 6.29
CA MET A 15 6.66 0.10 5.23
C MET A 15 5.43 -0.81 5.28
N ALA A 16 5.60 -2.09 5.57
CA ALA A 16 4.49 -3.01 5.75
C ALA A 16 3.65 -2.65 6.99
N ALA A 17 4.27 -2.26 8.11
CA ALA A 17 3.55 -1.78 9.28
C ALA A 17 2.76 -0.48 9.00
N ALA A 18 3.37 0.46 8.28
CA ALA A 18 2.71 1.69 7.86
C ALA A 18 1.52 1.41 6.92
N THR A 19 1.71 0.52 5.95
CA THR A 19 0.66 0.08 5.01
C THR A 19 -0.47 -0.62 5.75
N ALA A 20 -0.17 -1.56 6.65
CA ALA A 20 -1.17 -2.24 7.47
C ALA A 20 -1.96 -1.25 8.34
N SER A 21 -1.28 -0.25 8.93
CA SER A 21 -1.94 0.78 9.74
C SER A 21 -2.89 1.63 8.91
N TYR A 22 -2.47 2.02 7.69
CA TYR A 22 -3.35 2.72 6.76
C TYR A 22 -4.52 1.84 6.31
N GLY A 23 -4.28 0.56 6.03
CA GLY A 23 -5.34 -0.38 5.65
C GLY A 23 -6.38 -0.55 6.76
N ALA A 24 -5.95 -0.68 8.02
CA ALA A 24 -6.84 -0.69 9.17
C ALA A 24 -7.64 0.62 9.31
N TYR A 25 -6.98 1.76 9.12
CA TYR A 25 -7.66 3.06 9.09
C TYR A 25 -8.71 3.15 7.98
N ALA A 26 -8.42 2.67 6.77
CA ALA A 26 -9.34 2.66 5.65
C ALA A 26 -10.58 1.79 5.92
N LEU A 27 -10.44 0.68 6.64
CA LEU A 27 -11.57 -0.14 7.09
C LEU A 27 -12.39 0.54 8.19
N ALA A 28 -11.73 1.18 9.15
CA ALA A 28 -12.40 1.85 10.26
C ALA A 28 -13.09 3.17 9.85
N GLN A 29 -12.57 3.86 8.84
CA GLN A 29 -13.01 5.17 8.37
C GLN A 29 -13.10 5.22 6.84
N PRO A 30 -13.97 4.41 6.19
CA PRO A 30 -13.99 4.28 4.73
C PRO A 30 -14.32 5.61 4.02
N ALA A 31 -15.17 6.45 4.63
CA ALA A 31 -15.52 7.77 4.13
C ALA A 31 -14.35 8.76 3.99
N HIS A 32 -13.15 8.44 4.49
CA HIS A 32 -11.97 9.28 4.29
C HIS A 32 -11.61 9.41 2.80
N LEU A 33 -11.81 8.34 2.00
CA LEU A 33 -11.39 8.33 0.61
C LEU A 33 -12.27 9.24 -0.24
N ARG A 34 -13.60 9.09 -0.14
CA ARG A 34 -14.56 9.94 -0.87
C ARG A 34 -14.39 11.42 -0.53
N ARG A 35 -14.12 11.74 0.75
CA ARG A 35 -13.77 13.09 1.19
C ARG A 35 -12.46 13.60 0.58
N ALA A 36 -11.43 12.76 0.54
CA ALA A 36 -10.12 13.16 0.00
C ALA A 36 -10.18 13.52 -1.49
N ILE A 37 -10.93 12.75 -2.27
CA ILE A 37 -11.11 12.99 -3.71
C ILE A 37 -12.21 14.03 -4.02
N GLY A 38 -13.04 14.40 -3.04
CA GLY A 38 -14.12 15.37 -3.20
C GLY A 38 -15.34 14.80 -3.92
N SER A 39 -15.69 13.54 -3.65
CA SER A 39 -16.85 12.85 -4.21
C SER A 39 -17.91 12.59 -3.14
N GLU A 40 -19.17 12.73 -3.53
CA GLU A 40 -20.33 12.35 -2.72
C GLU A 40 -20.77 10.89 -2.94
N ASP A 41 -20.18 10.21 -3.93
CA ASP A 41 -20.51 8.82 -4.27
C ASP A 41 -19.97 7.84 -3.20
N ASP A 42 -20.85 6.98 -2.70
CA ASP A 42 -20.54 6.00 -1.65
C ASP A 42 -19.75 4.80 -2.17
N VAL A 43 -19.61 4.64 -3.49
CA VAL A 43 -18.74 3.63 -4.10
C VAL A 43 -17.31 3.74 -3.57
N TRP A 44 -16.86 4.95 -3.25
CA TRP A 44 -15.52 5.21 -2.73
C TRP A 44 -15.30 4.69 -1.32
N ASP A 45 -16.36 4.53 -0.52
CA ASP A 45 -16.27 3.86 0.78
C ASP A 45 -16.02 2.37 0.58
N THR A 46 -16.59 1.78 -0.47
CA THR A 46 -16.32 0.39 -0.89
C THR A 46 -14.89 0.26 -1.42
N VAL A 47 -14.43 1.19 -2.27
CA VAL A 47 -13.05 1.21 -2.76
C VAL A 47 -12.04 1.32 -1.61
N ALA A 48 -12.31 2.18 -0.62
CA ALA A 48 -11.48 2.30 0.58
C ALA A 48 -11.37 0.97 1.35
N ARG A 49 -12.47 0.22 1.45
CA ARG A 49 -12.46 -1.11 2.10
C ARG A 49 -11.68 -2.14 1.28
N VAL A 50 -11.82 -2.13 -0.05
CA VAL A 50 -11.03 -3.00 -0.94
C VAL A 50 -9.54 -2.73 -0.75
N PHE A 51 -9.14 -1.45 -0.70
CA PHE A 51 -7.77 -1.06 -0.41
C PHE A 51 -7.34 -1.51 0.99
N GLY A 52 -8.19 -1.33 1.99
CA GLY A 52 -7.91 -1.77 3.37
C GLY A 52 -7.66 -3.27 3.48
N VAL A 53 -8.53 -4.10 2.89
CA VAL A 53 -8.39 -5.57 2.93
C VAL A 53 -7.11 -6.01 2.22
N ARG A 54 -6.84 -5.53 1.00
CA ARG A 54 -5.65 -5.95 0.24
C ARG A 54 -4.36 -5.50 0.93
N ASP A 55 -4.34 -4.29 1.48
CA ASP A 55 -3.17 -3.70 2.13
C ASP A 55 -2.83 -4.44 3.42
N LEU A 56 -3.84 -4.84 4.20
CA LEU A 56 -3.66 -5.71 5.36
C LEU A 56 -3.15 -7.10 4.97
N ALA A 57 -3.75 -7.71 3.96
CA ALA A 57 -3.36 -9.04 3.50
C ALA A 57 -1.89 -9.08 3.06
N VAL A 58 -1.49 -8.17 2.15
CA VAL A 58 -0.12 -8.12 1.63
C VAL A 58 0.90 -7.75 2.72
N SER A 59 0.55 -6.81 3.60
CA SER A 59 1.44 -6.39 4.69
C SER A 59 1.63 -7.48 5.74
N THR A 60 0.59 -8.27 6.01
CA THR A 60 0.68 -9.41 6.94
C THR A 60 1.70 -10.44 6.44
N VAL A 61 1.71 -10.73 5.14
CA VAL A 61 2.72 -11.63 4.55
C VAL A 61 4.12 -11.04 4.69
N THR A 62 4.30 -9.73 4.50
CA THR A 62 5.61 -9.08 4.70
C THR A 62 6.07 -9.11 6.16
N LEU A 63 5.16 -8.95 7.11
CA LEU A 63 5.48 -8.86 8.54
C LEU A 63 5.70 -10.22 9.21
N ALA A 64 4.92 -11.24 8.83
CA ALA A 64 4.89 -12.54 9.49
C ALA A 64 5.45 -13.68 8.62
N GLY A 65 5.60 -13.46 7.31
CA GLY A 65 6.12 -14.47 6.39
C GLY A 65 7.64 -14.62 6.42
N PRO A 66 8.17 -15.72 5.87
CA PRO A 66 9.61 -15.90 5.68
C PRO A 66 10.18 -14.86 4.70
N PRO A 67 11.49 -14.56 4.73
CA PRO A 67 12.08 -13.47 3.93
C PRO A 67 11.79 -13.50 2.44
N GLY A 68 11.71 -14.71 1.84
CA GLY A 68 11.34 -14.87 0.43
C GLY A 68 9.92 -14.42 0.14
N ALA A 69 8.96 -14.86 0.96
CA ALA A 69 7.55 -14.48 0.85
C ALA A 69 7.35 -12.99 1.17
N ALA A 70 8.05 -12.47 2.17
CA ALA A 70 8.02 -11.05 2.51
C ALA A 70 8.52 -10.16 1.38
N ARG A 71 9.59 -10.58 0.69
CA ARG A 71 10.05 -9.90 -0.53
C ARG A 71 9.01 -10.01 -1.66
N ALA A 72 8.45 -11.18 -1.92
CA ALA A 72 7.41 -11.31 -2.96
C ALA A 72 6.21 -10.40 -2.67
N ALA A 73 5.70 -10.41 -1.44
CA ALA A 73 4.58 -9.58 -1.00
C ALA A 73 4.88 -8.07 -1.12
N HIS A 74 6.07 -7.64 -0.72
CA HIS A 74 6.46 -6.22 -0.89
C HIS A 74 6.59 -5.82 -2.37
N GLY A 75 7.06 -6.72 -3.23
CA GLY A 75 7.04 -6.52 -4.68
C GLY A 75 5.62 -6.38 -5.24
N ILE A 76 4.69 -7.23 -4.78
CA ILE A 76 3.26 -7.12 -5.10
C ILE A 76 2.70 -5.77 -4.64
N ARG A 77 3.07 -5.30 -3.43
CA ARG A 77 2.63 -4.00 -2.90
C ARG A 77 3.01 -2.85 -3.83
N ILE A 78 4.24 -2.85 -4.36
CA ILE A 78 4.70 -1.85 -5.34
C ILE A 78 3.88 -1.96 -6.64
N ALA A 79 3.64 -3.17 -7.13
CA ALA A 79 2.83 -3.38 -8.32
C ALA A 79 1.38 -2.88 -8.15
N LEU A 80 0.79 -3.06 -6.95
CA LEU A 80 -0.53 -2.54 -6.61
C LEU A 80 -0.54 -1.00 -6.65
N ASP A 81 0.46 -0.32 -6.07
CA ASP A 81 0.55 1.15 -6.12
C ASP A 81 0.62 1.68 -7.56
N LEU A 82 1.44 1.06 -8.40
CA LEU A 82 1.57 1.44 -9.81
C LEU A 82 0.28 1.14 -10.58
N GLY A 83 -0.36 0.00 -10.29
CA GLY A 83 -1.66 -0.37 -10.85
C GLY A 83 -2.76 0.62 -10.48
N ASP A 84 -2.83 1.04 -9.22
CA ASP A 84 -3.79 2.05 -8.76
C ASP A 84 -3.56 3.39 -9.48
N ALA A 85 -2.31 3.82 -9.59
CA ALA A 85 -1.97 5.04 -10.32
C ALA A 85 -2.42 4.96 -11.80
N ALA A 86 -2.20 3.83 -12.46
CA ALA A 86 -2.60 3.63 -13.85
C ALA A 86 -4.13 3.56 -14.01
N VAL A 87 -4.81 2.73 -13.21
CA VAL A 87 -6.27 2.52 -13.29
C VAL A 87 -7.01 3.78 -12.90
N LEU A 88 -6.74 4.34 -11.72
CA LEU A 88 -7.41 5.57 -11.27
C LEU A 88 -7.02 6.76 -12.15
N GLY A 89 -5.78 6.81 -12.65
CA GLY A 89 -5.33 7.81 -13.61
C GLY A 89 -6.08 7.81 -14.94
N SER A 90 -6.54 6.64 -15.38
CA SER A 90 -7.29 6.47 -16.63
C SER A 90 -8.79 6.77 -16.51
N VAL A 91 -9.35 6.69 -15.29
CA VAL A 91 -10.80 6.86 -15.05
C VAL A 91 -11.13 8.22 -14.45
N LEU A 92 -10.26 8.78 -13.62
CA LEU A 92 -10.51 10.03 -12.93
C LEU A 92 -10.06 11.24 -13.73
N ASP A 93 -10.65 12.39 -13.40
CA ASP A 93 -10.29 13.69 -13.97
C ASP A 93 -9.93 14.74 -12.90
N GLY A 94 -9.33 15.84 -13.38
CA GLY A 94 -9.07 17.04 -12.59
C GLY A 94 -8.27 16.79 -11.31
N GLN A 95 -8.77 17.35 -10.20
CA GLN A 95 -8.12 17.24 -8.89
C GLN A 95 -8.19 15.84 -8.30
N ALA A 96 -9.28 15.10 -8.55
CA ALA A 96 -9.42 13.72 -8.08
C ALA A 96 -8.33 12.83 -8.68
N ARG A 97 -8.08 12.93 -10.00
CA ARG A 97 -6.97 12.24 -10.67
C ARG A 97 -5.62 12.59 -10.05
N ARG A 98 -5.32 13.89 -9.92
CA ARG A 98 -4.04 14.36 -9.39
C ARG A 98 -3.76 13.82 -7.99
N LYS A 99 -4.76 13.85 -7.11
CA LYS A 99 -4.65 13.33 -5.75
C LYS A 99 -4.47 11.81 -5.74
N ALA A 100 -5.34 11.08 -6.44
CA ALA A 100 -5.30 9.61 -6.46
C ALA A 100 -3.97 9.10 -7.03
N VAL A 101 -3.56 9.60 -8.20
CA VAL A 101 -2.29 9.23 -8.83
C VAL A 101 -1.11 9.66 -7.97
N GLY A 102 -1.12 10.88 -7.43
CA GLY A 102 -0.05 11.39 -6.59
C GLY A 102 0.16 10.56 -5.32
N VAL A 103 -0.92 10.19 -4.64
CA VAL A 103 -0.86 9.34 -3.44
C VAL A 103 -0.38 7.93 -3.78
N ALA A 104 -0.93 7.32 -4.83
CA ALA A 104 -0.53 5.99 -5.27
C ALA A 104 0.97 5.93 -5.63
N LEU A 105 1.45 6.91 -6.43
CA LEU A 105 2.87 6.99 -6.77
C LEU A 105 3.76 7.32 -5.57
N ALA A 106 3.29 8.11 -4.60
CA ALA A 106 4.05 8.39 -3.39
C ALA A 106 4.25 7.12 -2.54
N TRP A 107 3.20 6.33 -2.33
CA TRP A 107 3.29 5.03 -1.66
C TRP A 107 4.18 4.05 -2.44
N GLY A 108 4.00 3.96 -3.76
CA GLY A 108 4.81 3.10 -4.63
C GLY A 108 6.30 3.46 -4.58
N GLY A 109 6.60 4.76 -4.61
CA GLY A 109 7.96 5.28 -4.49
C GLY A 109 8.59 4.96 -3.13
N LEU A 110 7.87 5.18 -2.02
CA LEU A 110 8.36 4.83 -0.68
C LEU A 110 8.60 3.32 -0.54
N ASN A 111 7.68 2.48 -1.04
CA ASN A 111 7.86 1.03 -1.04
C ASN A 111 9.05 0.59 -1.89
N ALA A 112 9.27 1.21 -3.06
CA ALA A 112 10.42 0.94 -3.90
C ALA A 112 11.74 1.39 -3.28
N LEU A 113 11.77 2.54 -2.58
CA LEU A 113 12.95 3.00 -1.85
C LEU A 113 13.28 2.06 -0.68
N ALA A 114 12.28 1.61 0.09
CA ALA A 114 12.48 0.62 1.15
C ALA A 114 13.02 -0.69 0.58
N TRP A 115 12.53 -1.11 -0.59
CA TRP A 115 13.04 -2.26 -1.31
C TRP A 115 14.52 -2.11 -1.71
N LEU A 116 14.90 -0.98 -2.31
CA LEU A 116 16.28 -0.71 -2.68
C LEU A 116 17.20 -0.64 -1.44
N ALA A 117 16.73 -0.02 -0.36
CA ALA A 117 17.46 0.04 0.91
C ALA A 117 17.64 -1.35 1.55
N SER A 118 16.67 -2.25 1.38
CA SER A 118 16.73 -3.62 1.93
C SER A 118 17.71 -4.55 1.20
N ARG A 119 18.22 -4.14 0.03
CA ARG A 119 19.19 -4.89 -0.78
C ARG A 119 20.65 -4.51 -0.51
N ARG A 120 20.88 -3.46 0.28
CA ARG A 120 22.22 -3.01 0.71
C ARG A 120 22.62 -3.71 1.99
#